data_AF-A0A263BSQ6-F1
#
_entry.id   AF-A0A263BSQ6-F1
#
_cell.length_a   1.000
_cell.length_b   1.000
_cell.length_c   1.000
_cell.angle_alpha   90.00
_cell.angle_beta   90.00
_cell.angle_gamma   90.00
#
_symmetry.space_group_name_H-M   'P 1'
#
loop_
_entity.id
_entity.type
_entity.pdbx_description
1 polymer ?
#
loop_
_entity_poly.entity_id
_entity_poly.type
_entity_poly.pdbx_seq_one_letter_code
_entity_poly.pdbx_strand_id
1 'polypeptide(L)' 'MREILLSLITGGIVGFVFALFKLPIPAPPVLSGVIGIVGVYGGYKIFMHFFGA' A
#
# COMPACT_ATOMS: atom_id res chain seq x y z
N MET A 1 -9.96 -2.20 -11.78
CA MET A 1 -9.82 -0.72 -11.80
C MET A 1 -10.64 -0.01 -10.72
N ARG A 2 -11.94 -0.28 -10.59
CA ARG A 2 -12.78 0.30 -9.52
C ARG A 2 -12.17 0.11 -8.13
N GLU A 3 -11.72 -1.11 -7.83
CA GLU A 3 -11.09 -1.44 -6.54
C GLU A 3 -9.80 -0.66 -6.27
N ILE A 4 -8.98 -0.40 -7.30
CA ILE A 4 -7.74 0.38 -7.18
C ILE A 4 -8.06 1.85 -6.82
N LEU A 5 -9.08 2.41 -7.46
CA LEU A 5 -9.50 3.78 -7.18
C LEU A 5 -10.09 3.88 -5.77
N LEU A 6 -10.94 2.92 -5.38
CA LEU A 6 -11.53 2.87 -4.05
C LEU A 6 -10.47 2.66 -2.97
N SER A 7 -9.47 1.79 -3.19
CA SER A 7 -8.38 1.58 -2.22
C SER A 7 -7.50 2.81 -2.05
N LEU A 8 -7.19 3.53 -3.13
CA LEU A 8 -6.46 4.79 -3.08
C LEU A 8 -7.22 5.85 -2.28
N ILE A 9 -8.51 6.05 -2.58
CA ILE A 9 -9.35 7.02 -1.88
C ILE A 9 -9.49 6.63 -0.40
N THR A 10 -9.75 5.35 -0.12
CA THR A 10 -9.90 4.85 1.26
C THR A 10 -8.61 5.06 2.05
N GLY A 11 -7.45 4.68 1.49
CA GLY A 11 -6.16 4.89 2.13
C GLY A 11 -5.86 6.38 2.39
N GLY A 12 -6.18 7.25 1.44
CA GLY A 12 -6.05 8.70 1.58
C GLY A 12 -6.93 9.26 2.70
N ILE A 13 -8.21 8.85 2.77
CA ILE A 13 -9.13 9.26 3.84
C ILE A 13 -8.64 8.75 5.20
N VAL A 14 -8.24 7.49 5.30
CA VAL A 14 -7.71 6.91 6.55
C VAL A 14 -6.48 7.68 7.01
N GLY A 15 -5.51 7.93 6.12
CA GLY A 15 -4.32 8.71 6.44
C GLY A 15 -4.66 10.13 6.91
N PHE A 16 -5.59 10.80 6.23
CA PHE A 16 -6.06 12.14 6.60
C PHE A 16 -6.71 12.16 7.99
N VAL A 17 -7.65 11.25 8.26
CA VAL A 17 -8.36 11.15 9.55
C VAL A 17 -7.37 10.89 10.69
N PHE A 18 -6.44 9.95 10.51
CA PHE A 18 -5.44 9.64 11.54
C PHE A 18 -4.51 10.83 11.81
N ALA A 19 -4.07 11.53 10.77
CA ALA A 19 -3.28 12.74 10.93
C ALA A 19 -4.06 13.86 11.64
N LEU A 20 -5.34 14.04 11.29
CA LEU A 20 -6.23 15.04 11.88
C LEU A 20 -6.39 14.83 13.39
N PHE A 21 -6.57 13.59 13.83
CA PHE A 21 -6.71 13.23 15.24
C PHE A 21 -5.38 12.89 15.94
N LYS A 22 -4.23 13.06 15.26
CA LYS A 22 -2.89 12.73 15.78
C LYS A 22 -2.78 11.28 16.27
N LEU A 23 -3.49 10.37 15.62
CA LEU A 23 -3.47 8.95 15.95
C LEU A 23 -2.26 8.28 15.29
N PRO A 24 -1.70 7.23 15.91
CA PRO A 24 -0.67 6.42 15.26
C PRO A 24 -1.24 5.79 13.98
N ILE A 25 -0.60 6.05 12.84
CA ILE A 25 -1.08 5.55 11.55
C ILE A 25 -0.96 4.02 11.47
N PRO A 26 -1.93 3.32 10.86
CA PRO A 26 -1.92 1.85 10.76
C PRO A 26 -1.00 1.34 9.64
N ALA A 27 -0.60 2.22 8.70
CA ALA A 27 0.28 1.92 7.59
C ALA A 27 1.76 2.18 7.96
N PRO A 28 2.75 1.66 7.18
CA PRO A 28 4.16 1.95 7.42
C PRO A 28 4.42 3.47 7.48
N PRO A 29 5.01 3.99 8.57
CA PRO A 29 5.14 5.43 8.79
C PRO A 29 6.29 6.07 8.02
N VAL A 30 7.11 5.27 7.35
CA VAL A 30 8.31 5.70 6.64
C VAL A 30 8.23 5.29 5.18
N LEU A 31 8.77 6.13 4.29
CA LEU A 31 8.77 5.88 2.86
C LEU A 31 9.47 4.55 2.51
N SER A 32 10.54 4.20 3.23
CA SER A 32 11.24 2.92 3.06
C SER A 32 10.34 1.70 3.28
N GLY A 33 9.38 1.77 4.22
CA GLY A 33 8.40 0.72 4.44
C GLY A 33 7.41 0.58 3.29
N VAL A 34 6.96 1.71 2.74
CA VAL A 34 6.08 1.74 1.55
C VAL A 34 6.79 1.15 0.34
N ILE A 35 8.04 1.55 0.09
CA ILE A 35 8.87 0.99 -0.99
C ILE A 35 9.10 -0.51 -0.80
N GLY A 36 9.27 -0.98 0.44
CA GLY A 36 9.36 -2.40 0.76
C GLY A 36 8.13 -3.20 0.32
N ILE A 37 6.92 -2.72 0.62
CA ILE A 37 5.66 -3.37 0.18
C ILE A 37 5.58 -3.44 -1.35
N VAL A 38 5.93 -2.34 -2.04
CA VAL A 38 5.95 -2.31 -3.52
C VAL A 38 6.94 -3.33 -4.07
N GLY A 39 8.14 -3.42 -3.48
CA GLY A 39 9.16 -4.40 -3.87
C GLY A 39 8.71 -5.84 -3.66
N VAL A 40 8.07 -6.14 -2.54
CA VAL A 40 7.53 -7.48 -2.24
C VAL A 40 6.46 -7.89 -3.25
N TYR A 41 5.47 -7.02 -3.50
CA TYR A 41 4.42 -7.32 -4.48
C TYR A 41 4.97 -7.42 -5.91
N GLY A 42 5.86 -6.50 -6.30
CA GLY A 42 6.53 -6.52 -7.60
C GLY A 42 7.34 -7.79 -7.80
N GLY A 43 8.16 -8.18 -6.83
CA GLY A 43 8.93 -9.42 -6.86
C GLY A 43 8.06 -10.65 -6.98
N TYR A 44 6.95 -10.72 -6.23
CA TYR A 44 5.97 -11.79 -6.36
C TYR A 44 5.37 -11.85 -7.77
N LYS A 45 4.95 -10.71 -8.33
CA LYS A 45 4.36 -10.67 -9.67
C LYS A 45 5.37 -11.06 -10.75
N ILE A 46 6.64 -10.65 -10.60
CA ILE A 46 7.73 -11.07 -11.49
C ILE A 46 7.89 -12.58 -11.41
N PHE A 47 8.02 -13.15 -10.20
CA PHE A 47 8.14 -14.60 -10.04
C PHE A 47 6.96 -15.35 -10.67
N MET A 48 5.73 -14.94 -10.40
CA MET A 48 4.54 -15.56 -10.98
C MET A 48 4.51 -15.46 -12.51
N HIS A 49 5.02 -14.38 -13.10
CA HIS A 49 5.06 -14.23 -14.55
C HIS A 49 6.03 -15.20 -15.24
N PHE A 50 7.17 -15.51 -14.60
CA PHE A 50 8.21 -16.37 -15.18
C PHE A 50 8.11 -17.84 -14.75
N PHE A 51 7.57 -18.10 -13.56
CA PHE A 51 7.59 -19.42 -12.91
C PHE A 51 6.22 -19.90 -12.42
N GLY A 52 5.19 -19.06 -12.45
CA GLY A 52 3.83 -19.45 -12.10
C GLY A 52 3.20 -20.24 -13.25
N ALA A 53 2.64 -21.42 -12.95
CA ALA A 53 1.79 -22.19 -13.87
C ALA A 53 0.44 -21.52 -14.09
#